data_AF-A0A974XIV5-F1
#
_entry.id   AF-A0A974XIV5-F1
#
_cell.length_a   1.000
_cell.length_b   1.000
_cell.length_c   1.000
_cell.angle_alpha   90.00
_cell.angle_beta   90.00
_cell.angle_gamma   90.00
#
_symmetry.space_group_name_H-M   'P 1'
#
loop_
_entity.id
_entity.type
_entity.pdbx_description
1 polymer ?
#
loop_
_entity_poly.entity_id
_entity_poly.type
_entity_poly.pdbx_seq_one_letter_code
_entity_poly.pdbx_strand_id
1 'polypeptide(L)'
;MQSAELKQFVVDKIDDLKARDVVVLDVSKQSNITDFMVICSGTSKTHVRAIAENLITEAKQAGLNILGSEGRDASEWVLVDLGDVILHVMQDQTRDFYQLEKLWQEHA
;
A
#
# COMPACT_ATOMS: atom_id res chain seq x y z
N MET A 1 -1.35 11.93 -13.26
CA MET A 1 -0.03 11.42 -12.85
C MET A 1 0.15 10.06 -13.50
N GLN A 2 1.33 9.72 -14.01
CA GLN A 2 1.56 8.37 -14.56
C GLN A 2 1.67 7.35 -13.42
N SER A 3 1.39 6.07 -13.67
CA SER A 3 1.38 5.03 -12.63
C SER A 3 2.73 4.89 -11.91
N ALA A 4 3.85 5.04 -12.63
CA ALA A 4 5.18 5.04 -12.04
C ALA A 4 5.44 6.23 -11.09
N GLU A 5 4.91 7.40 -11.40
CA GLU A 5 4.99 8.60 -10.55
C GLU A 5 4.09 8.44 -9.32
N LEU A 6 2.89 7.86 -9.48
CA LEU A 6 1.98 7.53 -8.39
C LEU A 6 2.61 6.54 -7.41
N LYS A 7 3.25 5.50 -7.94
CA LYS A 7 3.99 4.54 -7.13
C LYS A 7 5.09 5.22 -6.33
N GLN A 8 5.87 6.12 -6.95
CA GLN A 8 6.93 6.83 -6.22
C GLN A 8 6.34 7.72 -5.13
N PHE A 9 5.28 8.45 -5.42
CA PHE A 9 4.56 9.25 -4.43
C PHE A 9 4.11 8.39 -3.23
N VAL A 10 3.51 7.23 -3.47
CA VAL A 10 3.08 6.31 -2.41
C VAL A 10 4.27 5.87 -1.56
N VAL A 11 5.37 5.44 -2.18
CA VAL A 11 6.59 4.99 -1.48
C VAL A 11 7.19 6.10 -0.61
N ASP A 12 7.28 7.32 -1.14
CA ASP A 12 7.82 8.46 -0.40
C ASP A 12 6.97 8.76 0.84
N LYS A 13 5.63 8.79 0.70
CA LYS A 13 4.71 9.14 1.80
C LYS A 13 4.63 8.09 2.90
N ILE A 14 4.87 6.82 2.59
CA ILE A 14 4.97 5.78 3.61
C ILE A 14 6.36 5.75 4.28
N ASP A 15 7.43 6.12 3.57
CA ASP A 15 8.78 6.23 4.14
C ASP A 15 8.94 7.43 5.09
N ASP A 16 8.23 8.53 4.82
CA ASP A 16 8.11 9.68 5.74
C ASP A 16 7.64 9.22 7.13
N LEU A 17 6.77 8.21 7.19
CA LEU A 17 6.29 7.61 8.43
C LEU A 17 7.08 6.38 8.89
N LYS A 18 8.19 6.04 8.25
CA LYS A 18 9.05 4.90 8.62
C LYS A 18 8.32 3.56 8.54
N ALA A 19 7.49 3.39 7.50
CA ALA A 19 7.01 2.08 7.11
C ALA A 19 8.18 1.13 6.87
N ARG A 20 8.04 -0.13 7.29
CA ARG A 20 9.10 -1.13 7.21
C ARG A 20 8.91 -2.09 6.06
N ASP A 21 10.02 -2.67 5.61
CA ASP A 21 10.04 -3.79 4.68
C ASP A 21 9.21 -3.49 3.42
N VAL A 22 9.35 -2.27 2.88
CA VAL A 22 8.57 -1.82 1.72
C VAL A 22 8.97 -2.66 0.50
N VAL A 23 7.98 -3.33 -0.09
CA VAL A 23 8.10 -4.11 -1.32
C VAL A 23 7.16 -3.52 -2.34
N VAL A 24 7.65 -3.33 -3.56
CA VAL A 24 6.83 -2.94 -4.71
C VAL A 24 6.80 -4.10 -5.69
N LEU A 25 5.60 -4.52 -6.06
CA LEU A 25 5.36 -5.53 -7.07
C LEU A 25 4.75 -4.86 -8.30
N ASP A 26 5.36 -5.07 -9.46
CA ASP A 26 4.76 -4.76 -10.76
C ASP A 26 3.83 -5.92 -11.13
N VAL A 27 2.53 -5.66 -11.13
CA VAL A 27 1.48 -6.63 -11.43
C VAL A 27 0.72 -6.29 -12.71
N SER A 28 1.19 -5.32 -13.49
CA SER A 28 0.55 -4.81 -14.72
C SER A 28 0.35 -5.89 -15.79
N LYS A 29 1.13 -6.98 -15.74
CA LYS A 29 1.00 -8.11 -16.67
C LYS A 29 0.06 -9.21 -16.17
N GLN A 30 -0.22 -9.23 -14.87
CA GLN A 30 -1.04 -10.24 -14.20
C GLN A 30 -2.45 -9.71 -13.88
N SER A 31 -2.59 -8.39 -13.77
CA SER A 31 -3.83 -7.71 -13.36
C SER A 31 -4.19 -6.61 -14.34
N ASN A 32 -5.48 -6.52 -14.68
CA ASN A 32 -6.04 -5.38 -15.42
C ASN A 32 -6.62 -4.30 -14.50
N ILE A 33 -6.48 -4.46 -13.17
CA ILE A 33 -7.10 -3.59 -12.17
C ILE A 33 -6.10 -2.54 -11.67
N THR A 34 -4.83 -2.93 -11.47
CA THR A 34 -3.79 -2.08 -10.92
C THR A 34 -2.44 -2.42 -11.54
N ASP A 35 -1.55 -1.44 -11.68
CA ASP A 35 -0.21 -1.64 -12.23
C ASP A 35 0.77 -2.07 -11.14
N PHE A 36 0.66 -1.48 -9.94
CA PHE A 36 1.58 -1.73 -8.83
C PHE A 36 0.85 -2.06 -7.54
N MET A 37 1.38 -3.05 -6.81
CA MET A 37 1.09 -3.21 -5.40
C MET A 37 2.29 -2.80 -4.57
N VAL A 38 2.05 -1.94 -3.59
CA VAL A 38 3.03 -1.56 -2.56
C VAL A 38 2.63 -2.27 -1.28
N ILE A 39 3.54 -3.04 -0.71
CA ILE A 39 3.31 -3.80 0.52
C ILE A 39 4.33 -3.34 1.56
N CYS A 40 3.87 -2.95 2.74
CA CYS A 40 4.75 -2.56 3.84
C CYS A 40 4.20 -2.99 5.20
N SER A 41 5.08 -2.92 6.21
CA SER A 41 4.76 -3.28 7.58
C SER A 41 4.76 -2.07 8.52
N GLY A 42 3.80 -2.03 9.44
CA GLY A 42 3.79 -1.13 10.59
C GLY A 42 4.21 -1.85 11.88
N THR A 43 4.84 -1.12 12.80
CA THR A 43 5.32 -1.68 14.09
C THR A 43 4.22 -1.89 15.13
N SER A 44 3.03 -1.34 14.91
CA SER A 44 1.84 -1.47 15.77
C SER A 44 0.58 -1.11 14.98
N LYS A 45 -0.60 -1.43 15.52
CA LYS A 45 -1.90 -1.00 14.94
C LYS A 45 -1.96 0.51 14.69
N THR A 46 -1.50 1.30 15.67
CA THR A 46 -1.47 2.76 15.54
C THR A 46 -0.53 3.21 14.41
N HIS A 47 0.62 2.56 14.26
CA HIS A 47 1.55 2.86 13.19
C HIS A 47 0.97 2.48 11.81
N VAL A 48 0.37 1.28 11.69
CA VAL A 48 -0.34 0.85 10.46
C VAL A 48 -1.40 1.87 10.05
N ARG A 49 -2.23 2.31 11.01
CA ARG A 49 -3.26 3.32 10.78
C ARG A 49 -2.65 4.65 10.35
N ALA A 50 -1.59 5.10 11.02
CA ALA A 50 -0.93 6.37 10.73
C ALA A 50 -0.37 6.40 9.30
N ILE A 51 0.30 5.33 8.84
CA ILE A 51 0.80 5.19 7.46
C ILE A 51 -0.33 5.37 6.45
N ALA A 52 -1.42 4.63 6.62
CA ALA A 52 -2.54 4.67 5.68
C ALA A 52 -3.27 6.02 5.67
N GLU A 53 -3.57 6.59 6.85
CA GLU A 53 -4.25 7.89 6.96
C GLU A 53 -3.38 9.05 6.45
N ASN A 54 -2.06 8.97 6.67
CA ASN A 54 -1.12 9.95 6.12
C ASN A 54 -1.14 9.90 4.60
N LEU A 55 -1.02 8.71 3.99
CA LEU A 55 -1.10 8.60 2.53
C LEU A 55 -2.44 9.14 1.99
N ILE A 56 -3.56 8.79 2.63
CA ILE A 56 -4.89 9.29 2.23
C ILE A 56 -4.94 10.83 2.29
N THR A 57 -4.37 11.41 3.34
CA THR A 57 -4.34 12.87 3.53
C THR A 57 -3.48 13.55 2.49
N GLU A 58 -2.26 13.06 2.29
CA GLU A 58 -1.30 13.59 1.31
C GLU A 58 -1.81 13.44 -0.13
N ALA A 59 -2.41 12.29 -0.46
CA ALA A 59 -3.00 12.05 -1.79
C ALA A 59 -4.15 13.03 -2.07
N LYS A 60 -5.03 13.30 -1.09
CA LYS A 60 -6.08 14.33 -1.23
C LYS A 60 -5.51 15.72 -1.43
N GLN A 61 -4.47 16.09 -0.68
CA GLN A 61 -3.81 17.40 -0.82
C GLN A 61 -3.13 17.55 -2.20
N ALA A 62 -2.59 16.47 -2.74
CA ALA A 62 -2.01 16.42 -4.08
C ALA A 62 -3.06 16.34 -5.21
N GLY A 63 -4.37 16.34 -4.89
CA GLY A 63 -5.45 16.24 -5.86
C GLY A 63 -5.58 14.86 -6.53
N LEU A 64 -5.05 13.81 -5.89
CA LEU A 64 -5.10 12.44 -6.39
C LEU A 64 -6.42 11.78 -6.00
N ASN A 65 -6.92 10.94 -6.90
CA ASN A 65 -8.14 10.19 -6.66
C ASN A 65 -7.84 8.96 -5.76
N ILE A 66 -8.69 8.72 -4.78
CA ILE A 66 -8.64 7.54 -3.91
C ILE A 66 -9.96 6.81 -4.13
N LEU A 67 -9.89 5.59 -4.65
CA LEU A 67 -11.07 4.79 -4.97
C LEU A 67 -11.70 4.22 -3.69
N GLY A 68 -10.87 3.85 -2.72
CA GLY A 68 -11.35 3.26 -1.48
C GLY A 68 -10.25 3.03 -0.44
N SER A 69 -10.68 2.71 0.77
CA SER A 69 -9.80 2.18 1.82
C SER A 69 -10.56 1.22 2.73
N GLU A 70 -9.92 0.13 3.13
CA GLU A 70 -10.52 -0.94 3.92
C GLU A 70 -9.64 -1.31 5.13
N GLY A 71 -10.24 -1.95 6.14
CA GLY A 71 -9.51 -2.49 7.30
C GLY A 71 -8.99 -1.46 8.33
N ARG A 72 -9.29 -0.16 8.12
CA ARG A 72 -8.79 0.96 8.94
C ARG A 72 -9.15 0.85 10.43
N ASP A 73 -10.33 0.36 10.77
CA ASP A 73 -10.77 0.28 12.17
C ASP A 73 -10.01 -0.78 12.97
N ALA A 74 -9.71 -1.93 12.35
CA ALA A 74 -8.93 -3.00 12.98
C ALA A 74 -7.42 -2.70 12.96
N SER A 75 -6.95 -2.04 11.90
CA SER A 75 -5.54 -1.64 11.69
C SER A 75 -4.53 -2.81 11.78
N GLU A 76 -4.98 -4.04 11.53
CA GLU A 76 -4.10 -5.21 11.38
C GLU A 76 -3.61 -5.33 9.94
N TRP A 77 -4.50 -4.99 9.00
CA TRP A 77 -4.24 -4.87 7.58
C TRP A 77 -5.13 -3.76 7.05
N VAL A 78 -4.50 -2.74 6.47
CA VAL A 78 -5.19 -1.64 5.79
C VAL A 78 -4.84 -1.68 4.32
N LEU A 79 -5.87 -1.53 3.49
CA LEU A 79 -5.75 -1.37 2.05
C LEU A 79 -6.12 0.06 1.68
N VAL A 80 -5.32 0.71 0.84
CA VAL A 80 -5.63 1.99 0.21
C VAL A 80 -5.54 1.84 -1.30
N ASP A 81 -6.64 2.09 -1.99
CA ASP A 81 -6.75 1.94 -3.45
C ASP A 81 -6.69 3.32 -4.13
N LEU A 82 -5.65 3.52 -4.95
CA LEU A 82 -5.45 4.72 -5.78
C LEU A 82 -5.60 4.43 -7.28
N GLY A 83 -6.25 3.32 -7.66
CA GLY A 83 -6.39 2.84 -9.03
C GLY A 83 -5.14 2.11 -9.49
N ASP A 84 -4.23 2.83 -10.15
CA ASP A 84 -3.02 2.23 -10.74
C ASP A 84 -2.02 1.74 -9.67
N VAL A 85 -2.21 2.14 -8.41
CA VAL A 85 -1.41 1.69 -7.27
C VAL A 85 -2.31 1.32 -6.09
N ILE A 86 -2.09 0.14 -5.53
CA ILE A 86 -2.72 -0.30 -4.28
C ILE A 86 -1.66 -0.41 -3.19
N LEU A 87 -1.89 0.24 -2.05
CA LEU A 87 -1.07 0.08 -0.85
C LEU A 87 -1.70 -0.93 0.10
N HIS A 88 -0.89 -1.89 0.56
CA HIS A 88 -1.19 -2.75 1.69
C HIS A 88 -0.24 -2.44 2.84
N VAL A 89 -0.80 -2.01 3.98
CA VAL A 89 -0.05 -1.82 5.23
C VAL A 89 -0.51 -2.86 6.23
N MET A 90 0.40 -3.70 6.71
CA MET A 90 0.07 -4.82 7.61
C MET A 90 0.91 -4.76 8.90
N GLN A 91 0.43 -5.41 9.96
CA GLN A 91 1.33 -5.86 11.02
C GLN A 91 2.15 -7.05 10.54
N ASP A 92 3.35 -7.22 11.09
CA ASP A 92 4.28 -8.30 10.73
C ASP A 92 3.60 -9.68 10.76
N GLN A 93 2.86 -9.99 11.84
CA GLN A 93 2.16 -11.28 11.98
C GLN A 93 1.12 -11.51 10.87
N THR A 94 0.41 -10.46 10.48
CA THR A 94 -0.60 -10.53 9.41
C THR A 94 0.07 -10.73 8.05
N ARG A 95 1.16 -10.01 7.79
CA ARG A 95 1.95 -10.15 6.56
C ARG A 95 2.58 -11.54 6.43
N ASP A 96 3.14 -12.07 7.52
CA ASP A 96 3.74 -13.40 7.58
C ASP A 96 2.71 -14.51 7.35
N PHE A 97 1.46 -14.30 7.79
CA PHE A 97 0.36 -15.24 7.58
C PHE A 97 -0.13 -15.25 6.14
N TYR A 98 -0.36 -14.08 5.53
CA TYR A 98 -0.95 -13.97 4.19
C TYR A 98 0.08 -14.09 3.05
N GLN A 99 1.34 -13.69 3.27
CA GLN A 99 2.45 -13.82 2.31
C GLN A 99 2.11 -13.35 0.90
N LEU A 100 1.43 -12.19 0.77
CA LEU A 100 0.96 -11.68 -0.52
C LEU A 100 2.08 -11.58 -1.55
N GLU A 101 3.28 -11.23 -1.13
CA GLU A 101 4.45 -11.16 -2.01
C GLU A 101 4.71 -12.48 -2.74
N LYS A 102 4.58 -13.61 -2.05
CA LYS A 102 4.76 -14.93 -2.68
C LYS A 102 3.65 -15.22 -3.67
N LEU A 103 2.39 -14.96 -3.28
CA LEU A 103 1.22 -15.19 -4.13
C LEU A 103 1.36 -14.51 -5.49
N TRP A 104 1.84 -13.26 -5.49
CA TRP A 104 1.94 -12.46 -6.71
C TRP A 104 3.26 -12.66 -7.46
N GLN A 105 4.34 -13.03 -6.78
CA GLN A 105 5.61 -13.39 -7.42
C GLN A 105 5.57 -14.77 -8.10
N GLU A 106 4.77 -15.72 -7.59
CA GLU A 106 4.59 -17.04 -8.25
C GLU A 106 3.91 -16.94 -9.62
N HIS A 107 3.26 -15.80 -9.91
CA HIS A 107 2.61 -15.51 -11.18
C HIS A 107 3.36 -14.45 -12.02
N ALA A 108 4.57 -14.06 -11.60
CA ALA A 108 5.42 -13.08 -12.29
C ALA A 108 6.22 -13.67 -13.46
#